data_AF-A0A372E0G4-F1
#
_entry.id   AF-A0A372E0G4-F1
#
_cell.length_a   1.000
_cell.length_b   1.000
_cell.length_c   1.000
_cell.angle_alpha   90.00
_cell.angle_beta   90.00
_cell.angle_gamma   90.00
#
_symmetry.space_group_name_H-M   'P 1'
#
loop_
_entity.id
_entity.type
_entity.pdbx_description
1 polymer ?
#
loop_
_entity_poly.entity_id
_entity_poly.type
_entity_poly.pdbx_seq_one_letter_code
_entity_poly.pdbx_strand_id
1 'polypeptide(L)'
;MSTPAPAAPDSAAFDKARAGLWASLQKHLASIYAAETDYRAATRFTDTFPFLNSAATPQQLLDYQHQRAVLRDLFVDETSQLDTLVKAIRTKGYAEDDKKLLLLMILGYLDLAETVFALLDTQRPSQLEPDEELDEARGRFERIRNFVRLNIRGIAGLLKGM
;
A
#
# COMPACT_ATOMS: atom_id res chain seq x y z
N MET A 1 16.50 39.62 27.68
CA MET A 1 15.25 38.88 27.39
C MET A 1 15.32 38.45 25.94
N SER A 2 15.59 37.17 25.68
CA SER A 2 15.69 36.65 24.31
C SER A 2 14.29 36.30 23.83
N THR A 3 13.82 36.99 22.80
CA THR A 3 12.57 36.69 22.11
C THR A 3 12.67 35.28 21.50
N PRO A 4 11.66 34.40 21.65
CA PRO A 4 11.65 33.14 20.93
C PRO A 4 11.56 33.46 19.44
N ALA A 5 12.45 32.89 18.63
CA ALA A 5 12.33 32.95 17.19
C ALA A 5 10.99 32.31 16.78
N PRO A 6 10.16 32.94 15.92
CA PRO A 6 8.93 32.32 15.46
C PRO A 6 9.29 31.02 14.72
N ALA A 7 8.72 29.90 15.15
CA ALA A 7 8.82 28.65 14.39
C ALA A 7 8.32 28.92 12.97
N ALA A 8 9.14 28.60 11.97
CA ALA A 8 8.80 28.85 10.57
C ALA A 8 7.46 28.16 10.25
N PRO A 9 6.44 28.89 9.75
CA PRO A 9 5.09 28.36 9.54
C PRO A 9 5.05 27.11 8.63
N ASP A 10 6.04 26.94 7.77
CA ASP A 10 6.18 25.79 6.87
C ASP A 10 6.51 24.48 7.61
N SER A 11 7.26 24.54 8.73
CA SER A 11 7.59 23.36 9.55
C SER A 11 6.34 22.79 10.22
N ALA A 12 5.48 23.65 10.75
CA ALA A 12 4.24 23.21 11.41
C ALA A 12 3.24 22.60 10.41
N ALA A 13 3.16 23.16 9.20
CA ALA A 13 2.33 22.61 8.14
C ALA A 13 2.84 21.25 7.65
N PHE A 14 4.16 21.08 7.52
CA PHE A 14 4.79 19.81 7.20
C PHE A 14 4.57 18.76 8.30
N ASP A 15 4.82 19.09 9.56
CA ASP A 15 4.64 18.14 10.67
C ASP A 15 3.21 17.64 10.76
N LYS A 16 2.23 18.53 10.53
CA LYS A 16 0.82 18.14 10.45
C LYS A 16 0.56 17.19 9.28
N ALA A 17 1.14 17.46 8.11
CA ALA A 17 0.99 16.59 6.94
C ALA A 17 1.64 15.22 7.18
N ARG A 18 2.83 15.17 7.78
CA ARG A 18 3.55 13.94 8.15
C ARG A 18 2.78 13.11 9.17
N ALA A 19 2.29 13.74 10.24
CA ALA A 19 1.49 13.06 11.25
C ALA A 19 0.15 12.56 10.68
N GLY A 20 -0.51 13.36 9.85
CA GLY A 20 -1.74 12.97 9.16
C GLY A 20 -1.52 11.81 8.20
N LEU A 21 -0.43 11.84 7.43
CA LEU A 21 -0.02 10.74 6.56
C LEU A 21 0.20 9.47 7.37
N TRP A 22 0.99 9.53 8.44
CA TRP A 22 1.27 8.37 9.30
C TRP A 22 -0.01 7.73 9.82
N ALA A 23 -0.90 8.53 10.42
CA ALA A 23 -2.17 8.05 10.96
C ALA A 23 -3.05 7.42 9.87
N SER A 24 -3.07 8.00 8.67
CA SER A 24 -3.78 7.43 7.52
C SER A 24 -3.20 6.08 7.15
N LEU A 25 -1.88 5.98 6.92
CA LEU A 25 -1.22 4.73 6.52
C LEU A 25 -1.46 3.61 7.54
N GLN A 26 -1.41 3.92 8.84
CA GLN A 26 -1.73 2.95 9.89
C GLN A 26 -3.17 2.43 9.79
N LYS A 27 -4.14 3.31 9.51
CA LYS A 27 -5.54 2.92 9.32
C LYS A 27 -5.71 2.02 8.10
N HIS A 28 -5.07 2.34 6.98
CA HIS A 28 -5.12 1.51 5.77
C HIS A 28 -4.44 0.15 5.97
N LEU A 29 -3.28 0.11 6.64
CA LEU A 29 -2.63 -1.15 7.01
C LEU A 29 -3.52 -2.04 7.88
N ALA A 30 -4.27 -1.45 8.82
CA ALA A 30 -5.21 -2.24 9.63
C ALA A 30 -6.29 -2.91 8.77
N SER A 31 -6.84 -2.20 7.77
CA SER A 31 -7.79 -2.79 6.81
C SER A 31 -7.15 -3.88 5.96
N ILE A 32 -5.91 -3.66 5.49
CA ILE A 32 -5.16 -4.66 4.70
C ILE A 32 -4.90 -5.93 5.52
N TYR A 33 -4.48 -5.82 6.78
CA TYR A 33 -4.23 -6.99 7.63
C TYR A 33 -5.52 -7.71 8.06
N ALA A 34 -6.63 -6.99 8.19
CA ALA A 34 -7.93 -7.62 8.37
C ALA A 34 -8.30 -8.47 7.14
N ALA A 35 -8.19 -7.89 5.94
CA ALA A 35 -8.42 -8.62 4.68
C ALA A 35 -7.45 -9.80 4.50
N GLU A 36 -6.18 -9.66 4.90
CA GLU A 36 -5.22 -10.77 4.91
C GLU A 36 -5.72 -11.94 5.78
N THR A 37 -6.19 -11.63 6.99
CA THR A 37 -6.66 -12.62 7.95
C THR A 37 -7.85 -13.40 7.39
N ASP A 38 -8.82 -12.69 6.82
CA ASP A 38 -10.03 -13.29 6.24
C ASP A 38 -9.71 -14.09 4.98
N TYR A 39 -8.84 -13.57 4.11
CA TYR A 39 -8.39 -14.26 2.91
C TYR A 39 -7.64 -15.55 3.23
N ARG A 40 -6.70 -15.49 4.19
CA ARG A 40 -5.98 -16.69 4.66
C ARG A 40 -6.92 -17.70 5.29
N ALA A 41 -7.95 -17.26 6.02
CA ALA A 41 -8.95 -18.17 6.56
C ALA A 41 -9.71 -18.90 5.45
N ALA A 42 -10.07 -18.19 4.38
CA ALA A 42 -10.76 -18.76 3.22
C ALA A 42 -9.89 -19.71 2.38
N THR A 43 -8.56 -19.66 2.50
CA THR A 43 -7.63 -20.57 1.79
C THR A 43 -7.14 -21.76 2.62
N ARG A 44 -7.48 -21.86 3.92
CA ARG A 44 -7.05 -22.94 4.84
C ARG A 44 -7.47 -24.36 4.45
N PHE A 45 -8.36 -24.52 3.47
CA PHE A 45 -8.73 -25.85 2.98
C PHE A 45 -7.61 -26.53 2.18
N THR A 46 -6.57 -25.80 1.78
CA THR A 46 -5.43 -26.32 1.03
C THR A 46 -4.12 -25.61 1.40
N ASP A 47 -3.03 -26.36 1.39
CA ASP A 47 -1.66 -25.82 1.46
C ASP A 47 -0.95 -25.90 0.10
N THR A 48 -1.63 -26.41 -0.94
CA THR A 48 -1.07 -26.58 -2.28
C THR A 48 -1.67 -25.56 -3.23
N PHE A 49 -0.80 -24.73 -3.81
CA PHE A 49 -1.16 -23.73 -4.81
C PHE A 49 -0.33 -23.89 -6.10
N PRO A 50 -0.92 -23.64 -7.28
CA PRO A 50 -2.33 -23.34 -7.48
C PRO A 50 -3.22 -24.57 -7.22
N PHE A 51 -4.40 -24.39 -6.62
CA PHE A 51 -5.31 -25.50 -6.30
C PHE A 51 -6.26 -25.82 -7.44
N LEU A 52 -6.73 -27.06 -7.52
CA LEU A 52 -7.83 -27.44 -8.43
C LEU A 52 -9.17 -27.10 -7.78
N ASN A 53 -10.12 -26.55 -8.53
CA ASN A 53 -11.47 -26.27 -7.99
C ASN A 53 -12.14 -27.55 -7.44
N SER A 54 -11.85 -28.72 -8.03
CA SER A 54 -12.35 -30.02 -7.54
C SER A 54 -11.77 -30.46 -6.20
N ALA A 55 -10.72 -29.81 -5.70
CA ALA A 55 -10.12 -30.10 -4.40
C ALA A 55 -10.85 -29.40 -3.23
N ALA A 56 -11.82 -28.53 -3.53
CA ALA A 56 -12.59 -27.77 -2.54
C ALA A 56 -14.09 -28.08 -2.64
N THR A 57 -14.78 -28.00 -1.50
CA THR A 57 -16.24 -28.04 -1.48
C THR A 57 -16.84 -26.78 -2.10
N PRO A 58 -18.10 -26.80 -2.56
CA PRO A 58 -18.76 -25.62 -3.11
C PRO A 58 -18.76 -24.42 -2.16
N GLN A 59 -18.96 -24.65 -0.86
CA GLN A 59 -18.95 -23.58 0.14
C GLN A 59 -17.55 -22.96 0.28
N GLN A 60 -16.49 -23.78 0.34
CA GLN A 60 -15.11 -23.27 0.41
C GLN A 60 -14.73 -22.46 -0.83
N LEU A 61 -15.17 -22.89 -2.02
CA LEU A 61 -14.96 -22.13 -3.25
C LEU A 61 -15.69 -20.78 -3.22
N LEU A 62 -16.94 -20.76 -2.73
CA LEU A 62 -17.71 -19.53 -2.60
C LEU A 62 -17.05 -18.56 -1.61
N ASP A 63 -16.64 -19.04 -0.44
CA ASP A 63 -15.97 -18.25 0.59
C ASP A 63 -14.64 -17.70 0.06
N TYR A 64 -13.84 -18.53 -0.63
CA TYR A 64 -12.62 -18.11 -1.30
C TYR A 64 -12.88 -17.02 -2.35
N GLN A 65 -13.85 -17.23 -3.24
CA GLN A 65 -14.17 -16.26 -4.30
C GLN A 65 -14.60 -14.91 -3.72
N HIS A 66 -15.42 -14.95 -2.67
CA HIS A 66 -15.84 -13.75 -1.95
C HIS A 66 -14.65 -13.00 -1.35
N GLN A 67 -13.80 -13.68 -0.57
CA GLN A 67 -12.65 -13.04 0.06
C GLN A 67 -11.60 -12.59 -0.97
N ARG A 68 -11.46 -13.30 -2.09
CA ARG A 68 -10.62 -12.86 -3.20
C ARG A 68 -11.13 -11.56 -3.81
N ALA A 69 -12.42 -11.44 -4.03
CA ALA A 69 -13.03 -10.21 -4.54
C ALA A 69 -12.78 -9.03 -3.59
N VAL A 70 -13.00 -9.23 -2.28
CA VAL A 70 -12.73 -8.21 -1.25
C VAL A 70 -11.27 -7.75 -1.27
N LEU A 71 -10.32 -8.68 -1.28
CA LEU A 71 -8.89 -8.34 -1.31
C LEU A 71 -8.49 -7.65 -2.62
N ARG A 72 -9.06 -8.08 -3.74
CA ARG A 72 -8.83 -7.50 -5.06
C ARG A 72 -9.35 -6.07 -5.14
N ASP A 73 -10.58 -5.81 -4.68
CA ASP A 73 -11.17 -4.47 -4.71
C ASP A 73 -10.41 -3.53 -3.77
N LEU A 74 -10.01 -4.03 -2.59
CA LEU A 74 -9.14 -3.28 -1.70
C LEU A 74 -7.80 -2.91 -2.38
N PHE A 75 -7.18 -3.82 -3.12
CA PHE A 75 -5.95 -3.53 -3.85
C PHE A 75 -6.13 -2.41 -4.90
N VAL A 76 -7.22 -2.48 -5.66
CA VAL A 76 -7.56 -1.48 -6.69
C VAL A 76 -7.77 -0.10 -6.05
N ASP A 77 -8.53 -0.04 -4.96
CA ASP A 77 -8.82 1.17 -4.22
C ASP A 77 -7.55 1.77 -3.60
N GLU A 78 -6.76 0.96 -2.90
CA GLU A 78 -5.51 1.39 -2.27
C GLU A 78 -4.52 1.94 -3.30
N THR A 79 -4.39 1.25 -4.43
CA THR A 79 -3.50 1.70 -5.51
C THR A 79 -3.95 3.04 -6.10
N SER A 80 -5.27 3.26 -6.24
CA SER A 80 -5.83 4.51 -6.73
C SER A 80 -5.62 5.67 -5.75
N GLN A 81 -5.75 5.40 -4.45
CA GLN A 81 -5.51 6.37 -3.40
C GLN A 81 -4.02 6.73 -3.30
N LEU A 82 -3.13 5.74 -3.40
CA LEU A 82 -1.68 5.95 -3.44
C LEU A 82 -1.24 6.83 -4.60
N ASP A 83 -1.80 6.62 -5.80
CA ASP A 83 -1.51 7.46 -6.97
C ASP A 83 -1.89 8.92 -6.71
N THR A 84 -3.08 9.15 -6.15
CA THR A 84 -3.57 10.48 -5.76
C THR A 84 -2.65 11.12 -4.71
N LEU A 85 -2.25 10.36 -3.70
CA LEU A 85 -1.43 10.84 -2.59
C LEU A 85 -0.01 11.21 -3.04
N VAL A 86 0.62 10.39 -3.87
CA VAL A 86 1.94 10.66 -4.44
C VAL A 86 1.90 11.90 -5.34
N LYS A 87 0.86 12.06 -6.16
CA LYS A 87 0.64 13.28 -6.95
C LYS A 87 0.49 14.51 -6.07
N ALA A 88 -0.26 14.42 -4.96
CA ALA A 88 -0.44 15.52 -4.02
C ALA A 88 0.87 15.92 -3.32
N ILE A 89 1.68 14.95 -2.87
CA ILE A 89 3.00 15.22 -2.26
C ILE A 89 3.90 15.96 -3.26
N ARG A 90 3.89 15.54 -4.53
CA ARG A 90 4.72 16.14 -5.58
C ARG A 90 4.35 17.61 -5.84
N THR A 91 3.06 17.95 -5.84
CA THR A 91 2.57 19.29 -6.19
C THR A 91 2.56 20.26 -5.02
N LYS A 92 2.60 19.78 -3.78
CA LYS A 92 2.68 20.63 -2.59
C LYS A 92 4.03 21.36 -2.52
N GLY A 93 3.99 22.61 -2.03
CA GLY A 93 5.17 23.47 -1.87
C GLY A 93 6.09 23.11 -0.70
N TYR A 94 6.15 21.84 -0.28
CA TYR A 94 7.09 21.40 0.75
C TYR A 94 8.53 21.46 0.23
N ALA A 95 9.51 21.57 1.14
CA ALA A 95 10.90 21.41 0.78
C ALA A 95 11.14 20.03 0.15
N GLU A 96 12.15 19.91 -0.72
CA GLU A 96 12.42 18.64 -1.39
C GLU A 96 12.76 17.51 -0.41
N ASP A 97 13.48 17.83 0.67
CA ASP A 97 13.83 16.86 1.70
C ASP A 97 12.59 16.39 2.49
N ASP A 98 11.65 17.30 2.77
CA ASP A 98 10.37 17.00 3.39
C ASP A 98 9.51 16.09 2.49
N LYS A 99 9.46 16.36 1.18
CA LYS A 99 8.79 15.47 0.22
C LYS A 99 9.41 14.08 0.22
N LYS A 100 10.75 13.99 0.26
CA LYS A 100 11.46 12.70 0.33
C LYS A 100 11.11 11.91 1.58
N LEU A 101 10.95 12.58 2.74
CA LEU A 101 10.50 11.92 3.97
C LEU A 101 9.08 11.36 3.83
N LEU A 102 8.14 12.12 3.26
CA LEU A 102 6.78 11.62 3.01
C LEU A 102 6.78 10.44 2.04
N LEU A 103 7.56 10.53 0.96
CA LEU A 103 7.70 9.45 -0.02
C LEU A 103 8.35 8.19 0.59
N LEU A 104 9.29 8.34 1.53
CA LEU A 104 9.86 7.20 2.25
C LEU A 104 8.81 6.47 3.09
N MET A 105 7.90 7.21 3.75
CA MET A 105 6.77 6.60 4.47
C MET A 105 5.84 5.83 3.53
N ILE A 106 5.55 6.41 2.35
CA ILE A 106 4.78 5.72 1.30
C ILE A 106 5.49 4.44 0.85
N LEU A 107 6.82 4.45 0.70
CA LEU A 107 7.56 3.26 0.31
C LEU A 107 7.42 2.14 1.34
N GLY A 108 7.59 2.46 2.62
CA GLY A 108 7.41 1.47 3.69
C GLY A 108 6.00 0.87 3.71
N TYR A 109 4.98 1.70 3.46
CA TYR A 109 3.60 1.23 3.29
C TYR A 109 3.44 0.30 2.08
N LEU A 110 3.96 0.68 0.92
CA LEU A 110 3.89 -0.11 -0.31
C LEU A 110 4.54 -1.49 -0.12
N ASP A 111 5.73 -1.53 0.47
CA ASP A 111 6.45 -2.79 0.68
C ASP A 111 5.67 -3.72 1.63
N LEU A 112 4.99 -3.19 2.66
CA LEU A 112 4.11 -3.98 3.55
C LEU A 112 2.85 -4.45 2.83
N ALA A 113 2.16 -3.55 2.12
CA ALA A 113 0.93 -3.84 1.39
C ALA A 113 1.16 -4.91 0.31
N GLU A 114 2.29 -4.85 -0.40
CA GLU A 114 2.68 -5.83 -1.41
C GLU A 114 2.71 -7.26 -0.86
N THR A 115 3.20 -7.45 0.38
CA THR A 115 3.25 -8.80 0.99
C THR A 115 1.87 -9.45 1.11
N VAL A 116 0.83 -8.64 1.34
CA VAL A 116 -0.56 -9.10 1.46
C VAL A 116 -1.19 -9.24 0.08
N PHE A 117 -1.03 -8.25 -0.79
CA PHE A 117 -1.66 -8.29 -2.12
C PHE A 117 -1.04 -9.34 -3.05
N ALA A 118 0.20 -9.77 -2.81
CA ALA A 118 0.81 -10.92 -3.48
C ALA A 118 0.04 -12.25 -3.24
N LEU A 119 -0.84 -12.31 -2.24
CA LEU A 119 -1.71 -13.47 -2.03
C LEU A 119 -2.68 -13.69 -3.20
N LEU A 120 -3.09 -12.65 -3.91
CA LEU A 120 -3.95 -12.74 -5.11
C LEU A 120 -3.30 -13.54 -6.25
N ASP A 121 -1.97 -13.66 -6.25
CA ASP A 121 -1.19 -14.46 -7.20
C ASP A 121 -0.80 -15.81 -6.66
N THR A 122 -0.34 -15.84 -5.42
CA THR A 122 0.29 -17.02 -4.83
C THR A 122 -0.75 -18.02 -4.34
N GLN A 123 -1.94 -17.57 -3.96
CA GLN A 123 -3.01 -18.41 -3.39
C GLN A 123 -4.22 -18.54 -4.32
N ARG A 124 -3.97 -18.82 -5.61
CA ARG A 124 -5.01 -18.87 -6.65
C ARG A 124 -5.39 -20.29 -7.09
N PRO A 125 -6.57 -20.49 -7.70
CA PRO A 125 -6.87 -21.73 -8.41
C PRO A 125 -6.01 -21.86 -9.69
N SER A 126 -5.87 -23.08 -10.19
CA SER A 126 -5.12 -23.38 -11.42
C SER A 126 -5.77 -22.81 -12.67
N GLN A 127 -7.09 -22.66 -12.64
CA GLN A 127 -7.89 -21.97 -13.64
C GLN A 127 -8.54 -20.76 -12.99
N LEU A 128 -8.07 -19.59 -13.37
CA LEU A 128 -8.61 -18.31 -12.96
C LEU A 128 -8.85 -17.49 -14.23
N GLU A 129 -10.01 -16.86 -14.32
CA GLU A 129 -10.29 -15.94 -15.42
C GLU A 129 -9.37 -14.71 -15.33
N PRO A 130 -8.91 -14.17 -16.48
CA PRO A 130 -8.19 -12.91 -16.50
C PRO A 130 -9.01 -11.79 -15.84
N ASP A 131 -8.34 -10.91 -15.12
CA ASP A 131 -8.93 -9.77 -14.42
C ASP A 131 -8.19 -8.51 -14.87
N GLU A 132 -8.69 -7.87 -15.93
CA GLU A 132 -8.02 -6.73 -16.57
C GLU A 132 -7.82 -5.55 -15.61
N GLU A 133 -8.81 -5.26 -14.75
CA GLU A 133 -8.71 -4.17 -13.79
C GLU A 133 -7.71 -4.48 -12.66
N LEU A 134 -7.59 -5.75 -12.23
CA LEU A 134 -6.51 -6.16 -11.33
C LEU A 134 -5.13 -6.00 -11.99
N ASP A 135 -4.99 -6.38 -13.26
CA ASP A 135 -3.74 -6.22 -14.01
C ASP A 135 -3.36 -4.74 -14.20
N GLU A 136 -4.33 -3.88 -14.50
CA GLU A 136 -4.14 -2.43 -14.55
C GLU A 136 -3.71 -1.84 -13.20
N ALA A 137 -4.35 -2.28 -12.12
CA ALA A 137 -3.99 -1.87 -10.76
C ALA A 137 -2.55 -2.28 -10.43
N ARG A 138 -2.13 -3.51 -10.78
CA ARG A 138 -0.74 -3.96 -10.60
C ARG A 138 0.26 -3.10 -11.36
N GLY A 139 -0.03 -2.83 -12.63
CA GLY A 139 0.78 -1.94 -13.44
C GLY A 139 0.89 -0.55 -12.81
N ARG A 140 -0.20 -0.03 -12.22
CA ARG A 140 -0.22 1.25 -11.52
C ARG A 140 0.59 1.20 -10.22
N PHE A 141 0.41 0.17 -9.42
CA PHE A 141 1.14 -0.05 -8.17
C PHE A 141 2.65 -0.06 -8.42
N GLU A 142 3.11 -0.80 -9.42
CA GLU A 142 4.52 -0.86 -9.79
C GLU A 142 5.07 0.49 -10.26
N ARG A 143 4.30 1.26 -11.04
CA ARG A 143 4.69 2.61 -11.44
C ARG A 143 4.84 3.53 -10.24
N ILE A 144 3.91 3.48 -9.28
CA ILE A 144 3.98 4.27 -8.04
C ILE A 144 5.21 3.87 -7.24
N ARG A 145 5.43 2.58 -7.01
CA ARG A 145 6.57 2.05 -6.25
C ARG A 145 7.91 2.47 -6.86
N ASN A 146 8.06 2.34 -8.18
CA ASN A 146 9.26 2.77 -8.89
C ASN A 146 9.44 4.29 -8.83
N PHE A 147 8.37 5.07 -9.00
CA PHE A 147 8.42 6.52 -8.85
C PHE A 147 8.93 6.91 -7.46
N VAL A 148 8.33 6.36 -6.40
CA VAL A 148 8.72 6.64 -5.01
C VAL A 148 10.19 6.30 -4.78
N ARG A 149 10.63 5.08 -5.14
CA ARG A 149 12.03 4.63 -5.00
C ARG A 149 13.03 5.54 -5.70
N LEU A 150 12.71 6.05 -6.89
CA LEU A 150 13.57 6.97 -7.63
C LEU A 150 13.67 8.34 -6.95
N ASN A 151 12.57 8.85 -6.40
CA ASN A 151 12.51 10.20 -5.82
C ASN A 151 13.12 10.29 -4.41
N ILE A 152 13.26 9.17 -3.69
CA ILE A 152 13.94 9.13 -2.39
C ILE A 152 15.46 8.89 -2.47
N ARG A 153 16.04 8.81 -3.67
CA ARG A 153 17.50 8.64 -3.81
C ARG A 153 18.25 9.78 -3.10
N GLY A 154 19.33 9.42 -2.41
CA GLY A 154 20.14 10.37 -1.65
C GLY A 154 19.62 10.71 -0.24
N ILE A 155 18.49 10.12 0.20
CA ILE A 155 17.93 10.37 1.55
C ILE A 155 18.87 9.97 2.70
N ALA A 156 19.83 9.08 2.45
CA ALA A 156 20.84 8.68 3.45
C ALA A 156 21.71 9.84 3.95
N GLY A 157 21.86 10.92 3.16
CA GLY A 157 22.52 12.15 3.61
C GLY A 157 21.67 12.95 4.60
N LEU A 158 20.33 12.88 4.49
CA LEU A 158 19.39 13.58 5.36
C LEU A 158 19.25 12.89 6.71
N LEU A 159 19.20 11.56 6.72
CA LEU A 159 19.09 10.77 7.94
C LEU A 159 20.33 10.84 8.85
N LYS A 160 21.49 11.25 8.33
CA LYS A 160 22.72 11.48 9.13
C LYS A 160 22.79 12.86 9.78
N GLY A 161 21.95 13.79 9.35
CA GLY A 161 21.89 15.16 9.89
C GLY A 161 20.80 15.36 10.94
N MET A 162 19.99 14.32 11.21
CA MET A 162 19.05 14.25 12.34
C MET A 162 19.74 13.59 13.54
#